data_AF-V9IIX4-F1
#
_entry.id   AF-V9IIX4-F1
#
_cell.length_a   1.000
_cell.length_b   1.000
_cell.length_c   1.000
_cell.angle_alpha   90.00
_cell.angle_beta   90.00
_cell.angle_gamma   90.00
#
_symmetry.space_group_name_H-M   'P 1'
#
loop_
_entity.id
_entity.type
_entity.pdbx_description
1 polymer ?
#
loop_
_entity_poly.entity_id
_entity_poly.type
_entity_poly.pdbx_seq_one_letter_code
_entity_poly.pdbx_strand_id
1 'polypeptide(L)'
;MNIKSDKWYKEYCKGEDSYTHSKSEIEVSNLKNEAKRYLDAETSVFQLKESKHTNSETAWLKTALTQGTTSDKIAAAIVLVQDNPKYNLNRLTMLINQVRVVKHHQCNMIIKSLRDLFLVDLLHPKFKLLKFEEQNLNELDKFNSGDILNSDMSKKKINGSLVF
;
A
#
# COMPACT_ATOMS: atom_id res chain seq x y z
N MET A 1 12.99 -8.10 21.88
CA MET A 1 12.98 -9.06 20.76
C MET A 1 12.40 -8.33 19.56
N ASN A 2 13.22 -8.08 18.54
CA ASN A 2 12.82 -7.37 17.33
C ASN A 2 12.00 -8.34 16.48
N ILE A 3 10.66 -8.30 16.61
CA ILE A 3 9.77 -9.05 15.72
C ILE A 3 9.92 -8.36 14.36
N LYS A 4 10.77 -8.93 13.50
CA LYS A 4 10.89 -8.48 12.13
C LYS A 4 9.54 -8.77 11.47
N SER A 5 8.69 -7.75 11.41
CA SER A 5 7.41 -7.80 10.70
C SER A 5 7.66 -8.39 9.32
N ASP A 6 6.87 -9.41 8.97
CA ASP A 6 6.93 -9.99 7.65
C ASP A 6 6.61 -8.90 6.61
N LYS A 7 7.39 -8.86 5.53
CA LYS A 7 7.20 -7.86 4.48
C LYS A 7 5.77 -7.96 3.94
N TRP A 8 5.16 -6.83 3.63
CA TRP A 8 3.75 -6.72 3.23
C TRP A 8 3.36 -7.70 2.11
N TYR A 9 4.25 -7.95 1.15
CA TYR A 9 4.03 -8.87 0.03
C TYR A 9 4.01 -10.36 0.43
N LYS A 10 4.26 -10.71 1.70
CA LYS A 10 4.04 -12.07 2.23
C LYS A 10 2.58 -12.30 2.61
N GLU A 11 1.85 -11.24 2.99
CA GLU A 11 0.42 -11.34 3.30
C GLU A 11 -0.40 -11.62 2.04
N TYR A 12 0.04 -11.07 0.90
CA TYR A 12 -0.63 -11.16 -0.39
C TYR A 12 0.24 -11.96 -1.36
N CYS A 13 0.00 -13.29 -1.41
CA CYS A 13 0.68 -14.15 -2.36
C CYS A 13 0.33 -13.73 -3.78
N LYS A 14 1.33 -13.25 -4.54
CA LYS A 14 1.20 -12.95 -5.97
C LYS A 14 1.52 -14.19 -6.80
N GLY A 15 0.79 -14.36 -7.90
CA GLY A 15 1.20 -15.26 -8.98
C GLY A 15 2.48 -14.75 -9.64
N GLU A 16 3.25 -15.64 -10.26
CA GLU A 16 4.50 -15.26 -10.91
C GLU A 16 4.26 -14.42 -12.18
N ASP A 17 3.12 -14.64 -12.85
CA ASP A 17 2.79 -14.09 -14.16
C ASP A 17 1.46 -13.31 -14.15
N SER A 18 1.30 -12.45 -15.16
CA SER A 18 0.05 -11.77 -15.46
C SER A 18 -1.06 -12.77 -15.81
N TYR A 19 -2.27 -12.53 -15.29
CA TYR A 19 -3.45 -13.31 -15.61
C TYR A 19 -4.25 -12.62 -16.73
N THR A 20 -4.88 -13.43 -17.57
CA THR A 20 -5.91 -12.97 -18.51
C THR A 20 -7.29 -13.29 -17.93
N HIS A 21 -8.24 -12.36 -18.07
CA HIS A 21 -9.62 -12.54 -17.62
C HIS A 21 -10.61 -12.45 -18.79
N SER A 22 -11.81 -12.99 -18.61
CA SER A 22 -12.90 -12.88 -19.59
C SER A 22 -13.76 -11.63 -19.41
N LYS A 23 -13.50 -10.84 -18.36
CA LYS A 23 -14.26 -9.63 -18.03
C LYS A 23 -14.05 -8.52 -19.05
N SER A 24 -15.12 -7.81 -19.39
CA SER A 24 -15.10 -6.62 -20.25
C SER A 24 -14.40 -5.44 -19.57
N GLU A 25 -13.97 -4.45 -20.36
CA GLU A 25 -13.33 -3.23 -19.84
C GLU A 25 -14.21 -2.47 -18.84
N ILE A 26 -15.52 -2.43 -19.07
CA ILE A 26 -16.49 -1.80 -18.16
C ILE A 26 -16.53 -2.55 -16.82
N GLU A 27 -16.56 -3.89 -16.85
CA GLU A 27 -16.52 -4.70 -15.64
C GLU A 27 -15.21 -4.52 -14.87
N VAL A 28 -14.08 -4.49 -15.56
CA VAL A 28 -12.77 -4.20 -14.93
C VAL A 28 -12.77 -2.84 -14.26
N SER A 29 -13.29 -1.81 -14.93
CA SER A 29 -13.40 -0.45 -14.36
C SER A 29 -14.28 -0.42 -13.11
N ASN A 30 -15.42 -1.11 -13.14
CA ASN A 30 -16.33 -1.22 -12.00
C ASN A 30 -15.65 -1.93 -10.81
N LEU A 31 -14.99 -3.05 -11.06
CA LEU A 31 -14.24 -3.79 -10.05
C LEU A 31 -13.11 -2.96 -9.45
N LYS A 32 -12.39 -2.21 -10.28
CA LYS A 32 -11.32 -1.31 -9.82
C LYS A 32 -11.86 -0.20 -8.92
N ASN A 33 -13.00 0.39 -9.28
CA ASN A 33 -13.67 1.40 -8.47
C ASN A 33 -14.16 0.82 -7.14
N GLU A 34 -14.70 -0.39 -7.15
CA GLU A 34 -15.13 -1.08 -5.93
C GLU A 34 -13.95 -1.42 -5.01
N ALA A 35 -12.88 -2.00 -5.56
CA ALA A 35 -11.66 -2.31 -4.82
C ALA A 35 -11.05 -1.05 -4.18
N LYS A 36 -11.02 0.06 -4.93
CA LYS A 36 -10.58 1.36 -4.41
C LYS A 36 -11.45 1.83 -3.23
N ARG A 37 -12.77 1.73 -3.33
CA ARG A 37 -13.69 2.11 -2.24
C ARG A 37 -13.44 1.30 -0.97
N TYR A 38 -13.21 -0.01 -1.09
CA TYR A 38 -12.85 -0.84 0.06
C TYR A 38 -11.53 -0.43 0.67
N LEU A 39 -10.50 -0.19 -0.15
CA LEU A 39 -9.20 0.26 0.33
C LEU A 39 -9.29 1.61 1.06
N ASP A 40 -10.02 2.58 0.51
CA ASP A 40 -10.20 3.91 1.11
C ASP A 40 -10.93 3.80 2.46
N ALA A 41 -11.95 2.94 2.56
CA ALA A 41 -12.66 2.67 3.80
C ALA A 41 -11.75 2.02 4.85
N GLU A 42 -10.99 0.98 4.48
CA GLU A 42 -10.03 0.33 5.38
C GLU A 42 -8.93 1.30 5.84
N THR A 43 -8.41 2.13 4.92
CA THR A 43 -7.41 3.15 5.20
C THR A 43 -7.93 4.16 6.22
N SER A 44 -9.18 4.60 6.07
CA SER A 44 -9.81 5.54 7.01
C SER A 44 -9.93 4.93 8.41
N VAL A 45 -10.33 3.65 8.49
CA VAL A 45 -10.41 2.92 9.76
C VAL A 45 -9.02 2.75 10.39
N PHE A 46 -8.00 2.43 9.59
CA PHE A 46 -6.62 2.30 10.05
C PHE A 46 -6.11 3.64 10.62
N GLN A 47 -6.27 4.74 9.89
CA GLN A 47 -5.84 6.07 10.34
C GLN A 47 -6.55 6.51 11.61
N LEU A 48 -7.85 6.22 11.75
CA LEU A 48 -8.58 6.49 12.99
C LEU A 48 -8.00 5.71 14.17
N LYS A 49 -7.61 4.44 13.98
CA LYS A 49 -6.92 3.66 15.02
C LYS A 49 -5.56 4.26 15.34
N GLU A 50 -4.73 4.52 14.34
CA GLU A 50 -3.39 5.10 14.48
C GLU A 50 -3.42 6.45 15.23
N SER A 51 -4.43 7.29 14.98
CA SER A 51 -4.60 8.57 15.66
C SER A 51 -4.77 8.43 17.18
N LYS A 52 -5.36 7.32 17.65
CA LYS A 52 -5.57 7.02 19.07
C LYS A 52 -4.35 6.42 19.76
N HIS A 53 -3.34 5.97 19.00
CA HIS A 53 -2.07 5.56 19.59
C HIS A 53 -1.31 6.79 20.10
N THR A 54 -0.84 6.69 21.35
CA THR A 54 -0.19 7.79 22.10
C THR A 54 1.23 7.43 22.56
N ASN A 55 1.84 6.39 22.00
CA ASN A 55 3.21 6.06 22.34
C ASN A 55 4.18 7.15 21.83
N SER A 56 5.37 7.22 22.41
CA SER A 56 6.35 8.26 22.08
C SER A 56 6.76 8.27 20.61
N GLU A 57 6.83 7.09 19.97
CA GLU A 57 7.17 6.95 18.55
C GLU A 57 6.09 7.54 17.64
N THR A 58 4.81 7.20 17.86
CA THR A 58 3.69 7.76 17.10
C THR A 58 3.52 9.25 17.36
N ALA A 59 3.78 9.73 18.57
CA ALA A 59 3.81 11.15 18.88
C ALA A 59 4.92 11.87 18.09
N TRP A 60 6.13 11.29 18.04
CA TRP A 60 7.22 11.83 17.23
C TRP A 60 6.88 11.86 15.75
N LEU A 61 6.34 10.76 15.19
CA LEU A 61 5.93 10.70 13.77
C LEU A 61 4.89 11.77 13.43
N LYS A 62 3.89 11.99 14.30
CA LYS A 62 2.89 13.05 14.13
C LYS A 62 3.51 14.44 14.14
N THR A 63 4.40 14.72 15.08
CA THR A 63 5.11 16.00 15.18
C THR A 63 6.03 16.23 13.99
N ALA A 64 6.82 15.23 13.59
CA ALA A 64 7.72 15.30 12.45
C ALA A 64 6.97 15.59 11.14
N LEU A 65 5.81 14.98 10.93
CA LEU A 65 4.96 15.23 9.76
C LEU A 65 4.36 16.65 9.71
N THR A 66 3.97 17.19 10.87
CA THR A 66 3.20 18.44 10.94
C THR A 66 4.10 19.66 11.12
N GLN A 67 5.03 19.58 12.05
CA GLN A 67 5.87 20.70 12.52
C GLN A 67 7.35 20.53 12.17
N GLY A 68 7.76 19.33 11.73
CA GLY A 68 9.15 19.05 11.39
C GLY A 68 9.67 19.80 10.15
N THR A 69 10.98 19.75 9.97
CA THR A 69 11.65 20.19 8.73
C THR A 69 11.25 19.31 7.54
N THR A 70 11.60 19.71 6.32
CA THR A 70 11.38 18.85 5.14
C THR A 70 12.03 17.48 5.32
N SER A 71 13.21 17.41 5.93
CA SER A 71 13.90 16.13 6.20
C SER A 71 13.10 15.28 7.19
N ASP A 72 12.58 15.88 8.27
CA ASP A 72 11.77 15.17 9.26
C ASP A 72 10.47 14.65 8.65
N LYS A 73 9.81 15.45 7.81
CA LYS A 73 8.59 15.04 7.09
C LYS A 73 8.85 13.86 6.16
N ILE A 74 9.97 13.87 5.44
CA ILE A 74 10.37 12.77 4.57
C ILE A 74 10.67 11.52 5.40
N ALA A 75 11.47 11.64 6.47
CA ALA A 75 11.81 10.53 7.34
C ALA A 75 10.57 9.89 7.97
N ALA A 76 9.67 10.70 8.53
CA ALA A 76 8.42 10.21 9.11
C ALA A 76 7.50 9.54 8.08
N ALA A 77 7.40 10.11 6.87
CA ALA A 77 6.61 9.50 5.79
C ALA A 77 7.18 8.14 5.36
N ILE A 78 8.51 8.01 5.28
CA ILE A 78 9.18 6.73 4.96
C ILE A 78 8.86 5.69 6.02
N VAL A 79 9.03 6.02 7.31
CA VAL A 79 8.77 5.08 8.42
C VAL A 79 7.32 4.58 8.40
N LEU A 80 6.36 5.47 8.18
CA LEU A 80 4.94 5.10 8.11
C LEU A 80 4.63 4.22 6.90
N VAL A 81 5.25 4.49 5.75
CA VAL A 81 5.12 3.63 4.56
C VAL A 81 5.77 2.27 4.80
N GLN A 82 6.93 2.20 5.47
CA GLN A 82 7.59 0.93 5.80
C GLN A 82 6.78 0.08 6.78
N ASP A 83 6.16 0.71 7.77
CA ASP A 83 5.37 0.01 8.79
C ASP A 83 4.06 -0.56 8.21
N ASN A 84 3.36 0.23 7.39
CA ASN A 84 2.17 -0.24 6.68
C ASN A 84 2.01 0.41 5.30
N PRO A 85 2.56 -0.22 4.23
CA PRO A 85 2.51 0.34 2.89
C PRO A 85 1.08 0.50 2.36
N LYS A 86 0.21 -0.48 2.66
CA LYS A 86 -1.18 -0.55 2.17
C LYS A 86 -1.98 0.69 2.55
N TYR A 87 -1.90 1.12 3.80
CA TYR A 87 -2.70 2.24 4.32
C TYR A 87 -1.98 3.60 4.23
N ASN A 88 -0.73 3.63 3.76
CA ASN A 88 0.09 4.85 3.65
C ASN A 88 0.43 5.25 2.21
N LEU A 89 -0.30 4.76 1.20
CA LEU A 89 -0.09 5.11 -0.22
C LEU A 89 -0.19 6.62 -0.51
N ASN A 90 -1.02 7.35 0.24
CA ASN A 90 -1.09 8.81 0.12
C ASN A 90 0.23 9.49 0.50
N ARG A 91 0.96 8.94 1.49
CA ARG A 91 2.28 9.45 1.89
C ARG A 91 3.33 9.14 0.84
N LEU A 92 3.28 7.94 0.25
CA LEU A 92 4.12 7.59 -0.89
C LEU A 92 3.88 8.54 -2.07
N THR A 93 2.62 8.80 -2.41
CA THR A 93 2.21 9.77 -3.46
C THR A 93 2.71 11.17 -3.14
N MET A 94 2.60 11.61 -1.88
CA MET A 94 3.14 12.89 -1.42
C MET A 94 4.65 12.97 -1.66
N LEU A 95 5.43 11.95 -1.29
CA LEU A 95 6.89 11.90 -1.51
C LEU A 95 7.24 11.99 -3.00
N ILE A 96 6.54 11.25 -3.86
CA ILE A 96 6.72 11.30 -5.31
C ILE A 96 6.47 12.72 -5.84
N ASN A 97 5.39 13.36 -5.40
CA ASN A 97 5.03 14.73 -5.81
C ASN A 97 6.00 15.81 -5.32
N GLN A 98 6.84 15.50 -4.34
CA GLN A 98 7.89 16.40 -3.83
C GLN A 98 9.19 16.34 -4.66
N VAL A 99 9.34 15.36 -5.57
CA VAL A 99 10.46 15.30 -6.50
C VAL A 99 10.32 16.43 -7.52
N ARG A 100 11.03 17.54 -7.27
CA ARG A 100 11.02 18.74 -8.13
C ARG A 100 12.43 19.23 -8.40
N VAL A 101 12.75 19.45 -9.67
CA VAL A 101 14.09 19.81 -10.16
C VAL A 101 14.61 21.12 -9.55
N VAL A 102 13.72 22.07 -9.23
CA VAL A 102 14.05 23.41 -8.71
C VAL A 102 14.79 23.37 -7.36
N LYS A 103 14.67 22.29 -6.59
CA LYS A 103 15.32 22.16 -5.27
C LYS A 103 16.32 21.00 -5.26
N HIS A 104 17.40 21.13 -6.02
CA HIS A 104 18.37 20.06 -6.31
C HIS A 104 18.77 19.19 -5.11
N HIS A 105 19.18 19.79 -3.97
CA HIS A 105 19.58 19.02 -2.79
C HIS A 105 18.42 18.19 -2.19
N GLN A 106 17.24 18.81 -2.02
CA GLN A 106 16.05 18.10 -1.51
C GLN A 106 15.57 17.04 -2.49
N CYS A 107 15.62 17.33 -3.78
CA CYS A 107 15.27 16.40 -4.85
C CYS A 107 16.13 15.12 -4.78
N ASN A 108 17.46 15.27 -4.70
CA ASN A 108 18.38 14.13 -4.61
C ASN A 108 18.12 13.29 -3.36
N MET A 109 17.84 13.93 -2.23
CA MET A 109 17.51 13.25 -0.98
C MET A 109 16.21 12.43 -1.12
N ILE A 110 15.15 13.03 -1.65
CA ILE A 110 13.86 12.34 -1.85
C ILE A 110 14.02 11.18 -2.84
N ILE A 111 14.73 11.39 -3.95
CA ILE A 111 14.96 10.33 -4.95
C ILE A 111 15.72 9.16 -4.33
N LYS A 112 16.78 9.44 -3.57
CA LYS A 112 17.56 8.40 -2.88
C LYS A 112 16.67 7.63 -1.91
N SER A 113 15.91 8.33 -1.08
CA SER A 113 14.99 7.72 -0.12
C SER A 113 13.90 6.88 -0.79
N LEU A 114 13.31 7.37 -1.89
CA LEU A 114 12.32 6.63 -2.67
C LEU A 114 12.93 5.37 -3.28
N ARG A 115 14.12 5.48 -3.88
CA ARG A 115 14.85 4.32 -4.42
C ARG A 115 15.05 3.26 -3.35
N ASP A 116 15.55 3.64 -2.18
CA ASP A 116 15.83 2.71 -1.09
C ASP A 116 14.52 2.08 -0.59
N LEU A 117 13.47 2.89 -0.39
CA LEU A 117 12.14 2.43 0.02
C LEU A 117 11.54 1.42 -0.98
N PHE A 118 11.64 1.69 -2.29
CA PHE A 118 11.15 0.77 -3.31
C PHE A 118 11.92 -0.55 -3.32
N LEU A 119 13.25 -0.50 -3.29
CA LEU A 119 14.08 -1.70 -3.43
C LEU A 119 14.08 -2.57 -2.17
N VAL A 120 13.98 -1.97 -0.98
CA VAL A 120 14.13 -2.68 0.29
C VAL A 120 12.79 -3.10 0.88
N ASP A 121 11.73 -2.31 0.70
CA ASP A 121 10.47 -2.48 1.42
C ASP A 121 9.26 -2.73 0.53
N LEU A 122 9.14 -2.00 -0.58
CA LEU A 122 7.90 -2.04 -1.38
C LEU A 122 7.92 -3.12 -2.45
N LEU A 123 9.00 -3.29 -3.21
CA LEU A 123 9.01 -4.21 -4.34
C LEU A 123 9.33 -5.64 -3.91
N HIS A 124 8.61 -6.59 -4.48
CA HIS A 124 8.94 -8.00 -4.34
C HIS A 124 10.28 -8.27 -5.05
N PRO A 125 11.22 -9.01 -4.43
CA PRO A 125 12.54 -9.24 -5.02
C PRO A 125 12.52 -10.05 -6.33
N LYS A 126 11.45 -10.82 -6.57
CA LYS A 126 11.32 -11.71 -7.74
C LYS A 126 10.20 -11.35 -8.71
N PHE A 127 9.14 -10.70 -8.22
CA PHE A 127 7.90 -10.56 -8.98
C PHE A 127 7.65 -9.10 -9.33
N LYS A 128 7.16 -8.87 -10.55
CA LYS A 128 6.82 -7.53 -11.02
C LYS A 128 5.49 -7.09 -10.43
N LEU A 129 5.26 -5.78 -10.42
CA LEU A 129 3.92 -5.23 -10.20
C LEU A 129 3.06 -5.54 -11.43
N LEU A 130 1.80 -5.86 -11.17
CA LEU A 130 0.81 -6.16 -12.19
C LEU A 130 -0.22 -5.03 -12.18
N LYS A 131 -0.72 -4.66 -13.35
CA LYS A 131 -1.88 -3.77 -13.43
C LYS A 131 -3.10 -4.47 -12.86
N PHE A 132 -4.14 -3.69 -12.56
CA PHE A 132 -5.38 -4.24 -12.00
C PHE A 132 -6.02 -5.27 -12.95
N GLU A 133 -6.02 -4.99 -14.25
CA GLU A 133 -6.50 -5.91 -15.29
C GLU A 133 -5.61 -7.15 -15.50
N GLU A 134 -4.38 -7.15 -15.00
CA GLU A 134 -3.45 -8.30 -15.09
C GLU A 134 -3.58 -9.22 -13.87
N GLN A 135 -4.47 -8.90 -12.92
CA GLN A 135 -4.79 -9.74 -11.77
C GLN A 135 -5.77 -10.85 -12.16
N ASN A 136 -5.85 -11.91 -11.35
CA ASN A 136 -6.78 -13.01 -11.59
C ASN A 136 -8.24 -12.64 -11.25
N LEU A 137 -8.86 -11.79 -12.08
CA LEU A 137 -10.21 -11.29 -11.83
C LEU A 137 -11.30 -12.38 -11.93
N ASN A 138 -11.04 -13.46 -12.66
CA ASN A 138 -11.99 -14.58 -12.79
C ASN A 138 -12.15 -15.35 -11.47
N GLU A 139 -11.17 -15.32 -10.57
CA GLU A 139 -11.30 -15.95 -9.25
C GLU A 139 -12.33 -15.24 -8.37
N LEU A 140 -12.64 -13.97 -8.63
CA LEU A 140 -13.63 -13.21 -7.86
C LEU A 140 -15.03 -13.81 -7.96
N ASP A 141 -15.36 -14.40 -9.11
CA ASP A 141 -16.68 -14.97 -9.35
C ASP A 141 -16.90 -16.22 -8.47
N LYS A 142 -15.84 -16.98 -8.19
CA LYS A 142 -15.89 -18.16 -7.31
C LYS A 142 -16.29 -17.81 -5.88
N PHE A 143 -15.96 -16.61 -5.41
CA PHE A 143 -16.26 -16.17 -4.05
C PHE A 143 -17.63 -15.49 -3.92
N ASN A 144 -18.17 -14.94 -5.02
CA ASN A 144 -19.52 -14.38 -5.05
C ASN A 144 -20.61 -15.45 -5.14
N SER A 145 -20.30 -16.64 -5.68
CA SER A 145 -21.31 -17.64 -6.05
C SER A 145 -21.69 -18.70 -5.00
N GLY A 146 -21.24 -18.65 -3.75
CA GLY A 146 -21.93 -19.46 -2.71
C GLY A 146 -21.17 -20.00 -1.50
N ASP A 147 -19.86 -19.78 -1.33
CA ASP A 147 -19.16 -20.30 -0.13
C ASP A 147 -18.89 -19.21 0.92
N ILE A 148 -19.96 -18.64 1.46
CA ILE A 148 -19.90 -17.84 2.70
C ILE A 148 -20.37 -18.72 3.84
N LEU A 149 -19.53 -19.65 4.31
CA LEU A 149 -19.70 -20.21 5.64
C LEU A 149 -18.44 -20.22 6.50
N ASN A 150 -17.27 -19.83 6.01
CA ASN A 150 -16.14 -19.56 6.90
C ASN A 150 -15.18 -18.51 6.33
N SER A 151 -14.82 -17.56 7.20
CA SER A 151 -13.64 -16.68 7.14
C SER A 151 -13.78 -15.29 6.49
N ASP A 152 -14.03 -14.29 7.35
CA ASP A 152 -13.66 -12.88 7.13
C ASP A 152 -12.17 -12.70 6.74
N MET A 153 -11.33 -13.70 7.01
CA MET A 153 -9.93 -13.76 6.62
C MET A 153 -9.73 -13.97 5.11
N SER A 154 -10.61 -14.70 4.42
CA SER A 154 -10.47 -14.95 2.97
C SER A 154 -10.84 -13.72 2.14
N LYS A 155 -11.89 -12.99 2.53
CA LYS A 155 -12.26 -11.72 1.89
C LYS A 155 -11.17 -10.65 2.03
N LYS A 156 -10.55 -10.54 3.22
CA LYS A 156 -9.39 -9.64 3.44
C LYS A 156 -8.18 -10.01 2.59
N LYS A 157 -7.88 -11.31 2.44
CA LYS A 157 -6.73 -11.81 1.67
C LYS A 157 -6.85 -11.51 0.17
N ILE A 158 -8.05 -11.61 -0.38
CA ILE A 158 -8.35 -11.30 -1.79
C ILE A 158 -8.34 -9.78 -2.01
N ASN A 159 -9.02 -9.02 -1.16
CA ASN A 159 -9.06 -7.56 -1.28
C ASN A 159 -7.65 -6.95 -1.23
N GLY A 160 -6.75 -7.46 -0.38
CA GLY A 160 -5.37 -6.99 -0.38
C GLY A 160 -4.53 -7.44 -1.59
N SER A 161 -4.87 -8.56 -2.23
CA SER A 161 -4.21 -9.02 -3.46
C SER A 161 -4.65 -8.21 -4.69
N LEU A 162 -5.90 -7.72 -4.73
CA LEU A 162 -6.43 -6.89 -5.82
C LEU A 162 -6.02 -5.42 -5.75
N VAL A 163 -5.52 -4.96 -4.59
CA VAL A 163 -5.14 -3.55 -4.39
C VAL A 163 -3.81 -3.20 -5.08
N PHE A 164 -2.99 -4.19 -5.46
CA PHE A 164 -1.61 -3.99 -5.92
C PHE A 164 -1.15 -4.80 -7.12
#